data_AF-A0A9C7UJU9-F1
#
_entry.id   AF-A0A9C7UJU9-F1
#
_cell.length_a   1.000
_cell.length_b   1.000
_cell.length_c   1.000
_cell.angle_alpha   90.00
_cell.angle_beta   90.00
_cell.angle_gamma   90.00
#
_symmetry.space_group_name_H-M   'P 1'
#
loop_
_entity.id
_entity.type
_entity.pdbx_description
1 polymer ?
#
loop_
_entity_poly.entity_id
_entity_poly.type
_entity_poly.pdbx_seq_one_letter_code
_entity_poly.pdbx_strand_id
1 'polypeptide(L)'
;MLAEEVAAGLGKELIQWHIKSTTKAQQGLYEYDAVSRLRDSQLGDGKVEDIGQYIKRGKLWEAFTADEQVVLLIDEVDKADIEFPNDLLVELDRMEFFVY
;
A
#
# COMPACT_ATOMS: atom_id res chain seq x y z
N MET A 1 17.19 11.42 -8.83
CA MET A 1 16.42 10.76 -9.93
C MET A 1 15.31 11.69 -10.41
N LEU A 2 14.76 11.53 -11.63
CA LEU A 2 13.73 12.46 -12.16
C LEU A 2 12.54 12.64 -11.21
N ALA A 3 12.05 11.56 -10.59
CA ALA A 3 10.94 11.61 -9.65
C ALA A 3 11.23 12.44 -8.38
N GLU A 4 12.47 12.39 -7.87
CA GLU A 4 12.90 13.21 -6.72
C GLU A 4 12.92 14.69 -7.08
N GLU A 5 13.43 15.03 -8.27
CA GLU A 5 13.46 16.40 -8.76
C GLU A 5 12.03 16.93 -9.02
N VAL A 6 11.14 16.09 -9.54
CA VAL A 6 9.72 16.43 -9.73
C VAL A 6 9.04 16.68 -8.39
N ALA A 7 9.22 15.78 -7.42
CA ALA A 7 8.64 15.96 -6.08
C ALA A 7 9.18 17.22 -5.39
N ALA A 8 10.49 17.46 -5.48
CA ALA A 8 11.13 18.67 -4.95
C ALA A 8 10.62 19.95 -5.64
N GLY A 9 10.50 19.94 -6.97
CA GLY A 9 9.98 21.07 -7.74
C GLY A 9 8.51 21.37 -7.47
N LEU A 10 7.72 20.35 -7.10
CA LEU A 10 6.33 20.50 -6.67
C LEU A 10 6.19 20.83 -5.18
N GLY A 11 7.26 20.70 -4.39
CA GLY A 11 7.22 20.82 -2.93
C GLY A 11 6.34 19.75 -2.28
N LYS A 12 6.38 18.52 -2.81
CA LYS A 12 5.53 17.40 -2.40
C LYS A 12 6.37 16.26 -1.83
N GLU A 13 5.81 15.53 -0.87
CA GLU A 13 6.45 14.33 -0.36
C GLU A 13 6.50 13.26 -1.47
N LEU A 14 7.64 12.56 -1.57
CA LEU A 14 7.82 11.45 -2.49
C LEU A 14 7.67 10.13 -1.72
N ILE A 15 6.61 9.38 -2.03
CA ILE A 15 6.43 8.00 -1.58
C ILE A 15 6.96 7.09 -2.68
N GLN A 16 7.93 6.25 -2.35
CA GLN A 16 8.50 5.28 -3.28
C GLN A 16 7.95 3.88 -3.02
N TRP A 17 7.45 3.23 -4.07
CA TRP A 17 7.00 1.86 -4.08
C TRP A 17 7.74 1.06 -5.16
N HIS A 18 8.77 0.34 -4.73
CA HIS A 18 9.58 -0.47 -5.62
C HIS A 18 9.00 -1.87 -5.77
N ILE A 19 8.67 -2.25 -7.01
CA ILE A 19 7.97 -3.49 -7.32
C ILE A 19 8.97 -4.65 -7.50
N LYS A 20 8.62 -5.81 -6.96
CA LYS A 20 9.35 -7.08 -7.11
C LYS A 20 8.50 -8.08 -7.88
N SER A 21 9.12 -9.15 -8.38
CA SER A 21 8.40 -10.22 -9.08
C SER A 21 7.34 -10.96 -8.27
N THR A 22 7.44 -10.88 -6.94
CA THR A 22 6.46 -11.46 -6.03
C THR A 22 5.43 -10.44 -5.52
N THR A 23 5.55 -9.16 -5.91
CA THR A 23 4.66 -8.11 -5.44
C THR A 23 3.30 -8.23 -6.12
N LYS A 24 2.24 -8.20 -5.33
CA LYS A 24 0.84 -8.18 -5.79
C LYS A 24 0.24 -6.79 -5.58
N ALA A 25 -0.68 -6.39 -6.45
CA ALA A 25 -1.37 -5.09 -6.37
C ALA A 25 -2.02 -4.86 -5.00
N GLN A 26 -2.63 -5.90 -4.44
CA GLN A 26 -3.23 -5.90 -3.11
C GLN A 26 -2.26 -5.40 -2.01
N GLN A 27 -0.97 -5.71 -2.10
CA GLN A 27 0.03 -5.26 -1.11
C GLN A 27 0.28 -3.75 -1.18
N GLY A 28 -0.06 -3.11 -2.29
CA GLY A 28 -0.12 -1.65 -2.41
C GLY A 28 -1.27 -1.04 -1.63
N LEU A 29 -2.38 -1.78 -1.49
CA LEU A 29 -3.56 -1.37 -0.75
C LEU A 29 -3.35 -1.65 0.74
N TYR A 30 -3.35 -2.92 1.13
CA TYR A 30 -3.10 -3.35 2.50
C TYR A 30 -2.70 -4.83 2.56
N GLU A 31 -2.01 -5.18 3.64
CA GLU A 31 -1.72 -6.56 4.00
C GLU A 31 -2.39 -6.90 5.33
N TYR A 32 -3.04 -8.06 5.40
CA TYR A 32 -3.63 -8.56 6.63
C TYR A 32 -2.68 -9.54 7.31
N ASP A 33 -2.21 -9.18 8.50
CA ASP A 33 -1.33 -10.01 9.31
C ASP A 33 -2.11 -11.05 10.11
N ALA A 34 -2.54 -12.09 9.41
CA ALA A 34 -3.24 -13.23 10.01
C ALA A 34 -2.38 -13.97 11.06
N VAL A 35 -1.06 -13.91 10.94
CA VAL A 35 -0.13 -14.63 11.83
C VAL A 35 -0.07 -13.96 13.19
N SER A 36 0.10 -12.64 13.22
CA SER A 36 0.06 -11.87 14.47
C SER A 36 -1.29 -12.00 15.16
N ARG A 37 -2.39 -11.96 14.41
CA ARG A 37 -3.73 -12.19 14.97
C ARG A 37 -3.89 -13.57 15.59
N LEU A 38 -3.43 -14.62 14.89
CA LEU A 38 -3.51 -15.99 15.41
C LEU A 38 -2.70 -16.14 16.70
N ARG A 39 -1.50 -15.55 16.74
CA ARG A 39 -0.64 -15.56 17.93
C ARG A 39 -1.32 -14.88 19.13
N ASP A 40 -1.90 -13.71 18.93
CA ASP A 40 -2.57 -12.96 20.01
C ASP A 40 -3.85 -13.68 20.47
N SER A 41 -4.58 -14.30 19.54
CA SER A 41 -5.74 -15.14 19.85
C SER A 41 -5.40 -16.33 20.74
N GLN A 42 -4.20 -16.89 20.61
CA GLN A 42 -3.74 -18.02 21.44
C GLN A 42 -3.25 -17.57 22.82
N LEU A 43 -2.78 -16.33 22.95
CA LEU A 43 -2.26 -15.78 24.21
C LEU A 43 -3.37 -15.26 25.14
N GLY A 44 -4.62 -15.21 24.66
CA GLY A 44 -5.79 -14.82 25.47
C GLY A 44 -5.90 -13.31 25.70
N ASP A 45 -5.16 -12.49 24.95
CA ASP A 45 -5.29 -11.04 25.01
C ASP A 45 -6.63 -10.63 24.37
N GLY A 46 -7.54 -10.06 25.14
CA GLY A 46 -8.85 -9.56 24.69
C GLY A 46 -8.80 -8.39 23.68
N LYS A 47 -7.63 -8.15 23.07
CA LYS A 47 -7.40 -7.14 22.02
C LYS A 47 -7.65 -7.66 20.61
N VAL A 48 -7.90 -8.96 20.44
CA VAL A 48 -8.08 -9.64 19.14
C VAL A 48 -9.38 -9.23 18.43
N GLU A 49 -10.25 -8.48 19.10
CA GLU A 49 -11.53 -8.02 18.54
C GLU A 49 -11.36 -6.92 17.49
N ASP A 50 -10.28 -6.13 17.53
CA ASP A 50 -10.03 -5.05 16.58
C ASP A 50 -9.18 -5.53 15.39
N ILE A 51 -9.85 -5.90 14.30
CA ILE A 51 -9.21 -6.35 13.05
C ILE A 51 -8.25 -5.29 12.50
N GLY A 52 -8.53 -4.00 12.72
CA GLY A 52 -7.72 -2.89 12.21
C GLY A 52 -6.28 -2.92 12.71
N GLN A 53 -6.01 -3.54 13.88
CA GLN A 53 -4.67 -3.69 14.43
C GLN A 53 -3.78 -4.64 13.63
N TYR A 54 -4.39 -5.49 12.81
CA TYR A 54 -3.70 -6.47 11.97
C TYR A 54 -3.63 -6.04 10.50
N ILE A 55 -4.09 -4.83 10.18
CA ILE A 55 -4.04 -4.28 8.83
C ILE A 55 -2.80 -3.40 8.70
N LYS A 56 -1.87 -3.84 7.85
CA LYS A 56 -0.71 -3.06 7.47
C LYS A 56 -1.05 -2.28 6.21
N ARG A 57 -0.97 -0.95 6.30
CA ARG A 57 -1.20 -0.05 5.17
C ARG A 57 -0.14 -0.26 4.10
N GLY A 58 -0.58 -0.39 2.85
CA GLY A 58 0.31 -0.40 1.69
C GLY A 58 0.66 1.01 1.22
N LYS A 59 1.54 1.12 0.22
CA LYS A 59 2.03 2.41 -0.28
C LYS A 59 0.95 3.26 -0.96
N LEU A 60 -0.02 2.63 -1.62
CA LEU A 60 -1.15 3.33 -2.21
C LEU A 60 -2.08 3.89 -1.12
N TRP A 61 -2.31 3.11 -0.05
CA TRP A 61 -3.04 3.60 1.12
C TRP A 61 -2.34 4.81 1.73
N GLU A 62 -1.04 4.71 2.02
CA GLU A 62 -0.24 5.83 2.55
C GLU A 62 -0.42 7.09 1.69
N ALA A 63 -0.37 6.94 0.36
CA ALA A 63 -0.55 8.04 -0.58
C ALA A 63 -1.98 8.61 -0.58
N PHE A 64 -3.01 7.76 -0.56
CA PHE A 64 -4.42 8.20 -0.62
C PHE A 64 -4.89 8.86 0.67
N THR A 65 -4.28 8.49 1.81
CA THR A 65 -4.64 9.01 3.14
C THR A 65 -3.68 10.06 3.67
N ALA A 66 -2.75 10.53 2.85
CA ALA A 66 -1.85 11.62 3.22
C ALA A 66 -2.63 12.92 3.44
N ASP A 67 -2.26 13.68 4.47
CA ASP A 67 -2.91 14.95 4.81
C ASP A 67 -2.72 16.02 3.71
N GLU A 68 -1.66 15.88 2.93
CA GLU A 68 -1.33 16.74 1.79
C GLU A 68 -1.18 15.92 0.51
N GLN A 69 -1.32 16.56 -0.65
CA GLN A 69 -1.01 15.91 -1.92
C GLN A 69 0.45 15.42 -1.94
N VAL A 70 0.66 14.20 -2.42
CA VAL A 70 1.98 13.56 -2.51
C VAL A 70 2.28 13.10 -3.94
N VAL A 71 3.53 12.74 -4.20
CA VAL A 71 3.97 12.06 -5.42
C VAL A 71 4.23 10.60 -5.05
N LEU A 72 3.50 9.67 -5.68
CA LEU A 72 3.76 8.23 -5.56
C LEU A 72 4.55 7.76 -6.78
N LEU A 73 5.78 7.29 -6.56
CA LEU A 73 6.59 6.63 -7.58
C LEU A 73 6.42 5.11 -7.46
N ILE A 74 5.82 4.50 -8.48
CA ILE A 74 5.75 3.05 -8.64
C ILE A 74 6.83 2.65 -9.65
N ASP A 75 7.89 2.02 -9.15
CA ASP A 75 9.10 1.70 -9.93
C ASP A 75 9.20 0.20 -10.20
N GLU A 76 9.89 -0.18 -11.28
CA GLU A 76 10.11 -1.59 -11.69
C GLU A 76 8.81 -2.39 -11.89
N VAL A 77 7.75 -1.73 -12.38
CA VAL A 77 6.45 -2.36 -12.65
C VAL A 77 6.57 -3.51 -13.66
N ASP A 78 7.56 -3.46 -14.55
CA ASP A 78 7.86 -4.53 -15.52
C ASP A 78 8.31 -5.85 -14.87
N LYS A 79 8.78 -5.81 -13.61
CA LYS A 79 9.12 -7.02 -12.86
C LYS A 79 7.91 -7.77 -12.33
N ALA A 80 6.76 -7.11 -12.23
CA ALA A 80 5.56 -7.66 -11.62
C ALA A 80 4.88 -8.73 -12.50
N ASP A 81 3.84 -9.34 -11.94
CA ASP A 81 2.90 -10.15 -12.71
C ASP A 81 2.23 -9.32 -13.83
N ILE A 82 1.87 -9.94 -14.95
CA ILE A 82 1.25 -9.25 -16.10
C ILE A 82 -0.09 -8.60 -15.74
N GLU A 83 -0.76 -9.12 -14.71
CA GLU A 83 -2.04 -8.60 -14.20
C GLU A 83 -1.84 -7.36 -13.30
N PHE A 84 -0.65 -7.18 -12.71
CA PHE A 84 -0.38 -6.16 -11.69
C PHE A 84 -0.79 -4.73 -12.10
N PRO A 85 -0.47 -4.22 -13.31
CA PRO A 85 -0.87 -2.87 -13.69
C PRO A 85 -2.39 -2.73 -13.77
N ASN A 86 -3.09 -3.73 -14.33
CA ASN A 86 -4.54 -3.72 -14.49
C ASN A 86 -5.25 -3.78 -13.13
N ASP A 87 -4.70 -4.56 -12.21
CA ASP A 87 -5.21 -4.72 -10.84
C ASP A 87 -5.10 -3.46 -9.99
N LEU A 88 -4.36 -2.43 -10.44
CA LEU A 88 -4.29 -1.12 -9.77
C LEU A 88 -5.12 -0.05 -10.46
N LEU A 89 -5.59 -0.29 -11.69
CA LEU A 89 -6.24 0.75 -12.50
C LEU A 89 -7.52 1.27 -11.85
N VAL A 90 -8.33 0.39 -11.26
CA VAL A 90 -9.63 0.78 -10.70
C VAL A 90 -9.43 1.66 -9.47
N GLU A 91 -8.52 1.28 -8.58
CA GLU A 91 -8.21 1.98 -7.34
C GLU A 91 -7.54 3.34 -7.63
N LEU A 92 -6.65 3.40 -8.62
CA LEU A 92 -6.03 4.63 -9.08
C LEU A 92 -7.02 5.57 -9.79
N ASP A 93 -7.92 5.04 -10.61
CA ASP A 93 -8.93 5.83 -11.34
C ASP A 93 -9.97 6.43 -10.38
N ARG A 94 -10.44 5.64 -9.41
CA ARG A 94 -11.43 6.09 -8.43
C ARG A 94 -10.82 6.81 -7.23
N MET A 95 -9.52 6.69 -7.02
CA MET A 95 -8.82 7.19 -5.83
C MET A 95 -9.43 6.67 -4.51
N GLU A 96 -9.96 5.44 -4.53
CA GLU A 96 -10.58 4.78 -3.39
C GLU A 96 -10.40 3.26 -3.47
N PHE A 97 -10.44 2.59 -2.32
CA PHE A 97 -10.54 1.13 -2.22
C PHE A 97 -11.21 0.74 -0.90
N PHE A 98 -11.66 -0.51 -0.81
CA PHE A 98 -12.32 -1.05 0.37
C PHE A 98 -11.38 -1.95 1.16
N VAL A 99 -11.57 -1.94 2.48
CA VAL A 99 -10.83 -2.74 3.44
C VAL A 99 -11.82 -3.72 4.05
N TYR A 100 -11.55 -5.01 3.85
CA TYR A 100 -12.40 -6.12 4.28
C TYR A 100 -11.78 -6.89 5.46
#